data_AF-A0A6J7I0X2-F1
#
_entry.id   AF-A0A6J7I0X2-F1
#
_cell.length_a   1.000
_cell.length_b   1.000
_cell.length_c   1.000
_cell.angle_alpha   90.00
_cell.angle_beta   90.00
_cell.angle_gamma   90.00
#
_symmetry.space_group_name_H-M   'P 1'
#
loop_
_entity.id
_entity.type
_entity.pdbx_description
1 polymer ?
#
loop_
_entity_poly.entity_id
_entity_poly.type
_entity_poly.pdbx_seq_one_letter_code
_entity_poly.pdbx_strand_id
1 'polypeptide(L)'
;MVLESNRDLVLRRLVECLGRDRTKHQVAEVTSLGLVQMTRKRIGQGLLESFSTSCESCGGRGHHVSLTLGEGERKKPTGVDPAEVAARSILSFDPVEG
;
A
#
# COMPACT_ATOMS: atom_id res chain seq x y z
N MET A 1 -0.26 3.04 20.37
CA MET A 1 0.46 2.08 21.23
C MET A 1 1.18 2.85 22.33
N VAL A 2 0.91 2.52 23.60
CA VAL A 2 1.35 3.29 24.78
C VAL A 2 2.82 3.05 25.13
N LEU A 3 3.31 1.82 24.95
CA LEU A 3 4.72 1.47 25.19
C LEU A 3 5.51 1.52 23.89
N GLU A 4 6.66 2.20 23.91
CA GLU A 4 7.56 2.30 22.77
C GLU A 4 8.18 0.94 22.39
N SER A 5 8.47 0.11 23.39
CA SER A 5 8.95 -1.27 23.19
C SER A 5 8.02 -2.12 22.31
N ASN A 6 6.71 -1.87 22.36
CA ASN A 6 5.75 -2.59 21.51
C ASN A 6 5.88 -2.18 20.04
N ARG A 7 6.31 -0.95 19.76
CA ARG A 7 6.54 -0.48 18.39
C ARG A 7 7.70 -1.23 17.75
N ASP A 8 8.81 -1.37 18.48
CA ASP A 8 9.98 -2.13 18.03
C ASP A 8 9.67 -3.61 17.80
N LEU A 9 8.88 -4.22 18.69
CA LEU A 9 8.46 -5.61 18.54
C LEU A 9 7.63 -5.82 17.27
N VAL A 10 6.68 -4.91 17.00
CA VAL A 10 5.86 -4.97 15.78
C VAL A 10 6.71 -4.76 14.54
N LEU A 11 7.60 -3.74 14.53
CA LEU A 11 8.46 -3.45 13.39
C LEU A 11 9.40 -4.62 13.08
N ARG A 12 10.07 -5.17 14.10
CA ARG A 12 10.95 -6.34 13.95
C ARG A 12 10.21 -7.53 13.38
N ARG A 13 9.01 -7.82 13.89
CA ARG A 13 8.20 -8.94 13.39
C ARG A 13 7.75 -8.71 11.95
N LEU A 14 7.36 -7.49 11.61
CA LEU A 14 6.99 -7.12 10.24
C LEU A 14 8.16 -7.36 9.27
N VAL A 15 9.36 -6.89 9.62
CA VAL A 15 10.57 -7.08 8.79
C VAL A 15 10.94 -8.56 8.66
N GLU A 16 10.84 -9.34 9.74
CA GLU A 16 11.07 -10.80 9.70
C GLU A 16 10.11 -11.50 8.73
N CYS A 17 8.82 -11.14 8.77
CA CYS A 17 7.83 -11.69 7.85
C CYS A 17 8.09 -11.26 6.40
N LEU A 18 8.50 -10.01 6.17
CA LEU A 18 8.85 -9.50 4.84
C LEU A 18 10.12 -10.11 4.26
N GLY A 19 11.01 -10.65 5.10
CA GLY A 19 12.19 -11.41 4.65
C GLY A 19 11.85 -12.64 3.79
N ARG A 20 10.61 -13.13 3.81
CA ARG A 20 10.12 -14.20 2.93
C ARG A 20 9.68 -13.70 1.55
N ASP A 21 9.42 -12.41 1.40
CA ASP A 21 9.05 -11.81 0.11
C ASP A 21 10.30 -11.58 -0.74
N ARG A 22 10.32 -12.21 -1.92
CA ARG A 22 11.41 -12.05 -2.90
C ARG A 22 11.42 -10.67 -3.56
N THR A 23 10.34 -9.92 -3.39
CA THR A 23 10.16 -8.60 -3.98
C THR A 23 10.87 -7.55 -3.16
N LYS A 24 11.62 -6.65 -3.83
CA LYS A 24 12.27 -5.53 -3.14
C LYS A 24 11.23 -4.70 -2.40
N HIS A 25 11.48 -4.45 -1.13
CA HIS A 25 10.63 -3.67 -0.24
C HIS A 25 11.51 -2.78 0.64
N GLN A 26 10.95 -1.68 1.12
CA GLN A 26 11.55 -0.80 2.10
C GLN A 26 10.51 -0.47 3.16
N VAL A 27 10.92 -0.42 4.43
CA VAL A 27 10.05 -0.13 5.57
C VAL A 27 10.65 1.02 6.34
N ALA A 28 9.85 2.05 6.63
CA ALA A 28 10.22 3.18 7.47
C ALA A 28 9.85 2.90 8.95
N GLU A 29 10.30 3.77 9.83
CA GLU A 29 9.93 3.74 11.25
C GLU A 29 8.44 4.04 11.48
N VAL A 30 8.00 3.81 12.72
CA VAL A 30 6.63 4.13 13.15
C VAL A 30 6.53 5.64 13.41
N THR A 31 5.60 6.31 12.74
CA THR A 31 5.38 7.76 12.94
C THR A 31 4.74 8.07 14.29
N SER A 32 4.74 9.34 14.69
CA SER A 32 4.03 9.82 15.89
C SER A 32 2.53 9.53 15.86
N LEU A 33 1.93 9.47 14.66
CA LEU A 33 0.53 9.10 14.43
C LEU A 33 0.30 7.58 14.52
N GLY A 34 1.35 6.78 14.68
CA GLY A 34 1.27 5.32 14.75
C GLY A 34 1.17 4.63 13.39
N LEU A 35 1.54 5.31 12.29
CA LEU A 35 1.55 4.76 10.94
C LEU A 35 2.93 4.18 10.61
N VAL A 36 2.96 3.16 9.75
CA VAL A 36 4.21 2.63 9.17
C VAL A 36 4.11 2.77 7.67
N GLN A 37 5.06 3.49 7.09
CA GLN A 37 5.19 3.57 5.66
C GLN A 37 6.06 2.43 5.15
N MET A 38 5.63 1.81 4.05
CA MET A 38 6.44 0.84 3.33
C MET A 38 6.27 1.00 1.83
N THR A 39 7.32 0.71 1.08
CA THR A 39 7.27 0.58 -0.37
C THR A 39 7.55 -0.86 -0.74
N ARG A 40 6.88 -1.33 -1.79
CA ARG A 40 7.08 -2.68 -2.34
C ARG A 40 7.09 -2.57 -3.85
N LYS A 41 8.12 -3.12 -4.50
CA LYS A 41 8.24 -3.07 -5.95
C LYS A 41 7.05 -3.80 -6.60
N ARG A 42 6.43 -3.17 -7.59
CA ARG A 42 5.36 -3.80 -8.37
C ARG A 42 5.97 -4.75 -9.41
N ILE A 43 5.60 -6.03 -9.35
CA ILE A 43 6.07 -7.07 -10.29
C ILE A 43 4.98 -7.44 -11.32
N GLY A 44 3.71 -7.11 -11.06
CA GLY A 44 2.60 -7.41 -11.95
C GLY A 44 1.33 -6.63 -11.62
N GLN A 45 0.22 -7.08 -12.20
CA GLN A 45 -1.12 -6.60 -11.86
C GLN A 45 -1.46 -7.04 -10.43
N GLY A 46 -2.04 -6.14 -9.63
CA GLY A 46 -2.47 -6.46 -8.28
C GLY A 46 -3.78 -7.24 -8.29
N LEU A 47 -4.15 -7.74 -7.11
CA LEU A 47 -5.39 -8.50 -6.94
C LEU A 47 -6.61 -7.61 -7.20
N LEU A 48 -6.59 -6.36 -6.73
CA LEU A 48 -7.72 -5.46 -6.91
C LEU A 48 -7.99 -5.20 -8.39
N GLU A 49 -6.95 -4.99 -9.21
CA GLU A 49 -7.18 -4.80 -10.65
C GLU A 49 -7.60 -6.08 -11.37
N SER A 50 -7.28 -7.26 -10.82
CA SER A 50 -7.61 -8.55 -11.44
C SER A 50 -9.01 -9.06 -11.06
N PHE A 51 -9.48 -8.72 -9.86
CA PHE A 51 -10.68 -9.29 -9.26
C PHE A 51 -11.75 -8.24 -8.94
N SER A 52 -11.59 -6.99 -9.39
CA SER A 52 -12.58 -5.96 -9.09
C SER A 52 -12.88 -5.01 -10.24
N THR A 53 -14.10 -4.46 -10.20
CA THR A 53 -14.54 -3.35 -11.06
C THR A 53 -14.82 -2.12 -10.20
N SER A 54 -14.52 -0.94 -10.73
CA SER A 54 -14.82 0.33 -10.06
C SER A 54 -16.34 0.54 -9.94
N CYS A 55 -16.82 0.91 -8.76
CA CYS A 55 -18.23 1.19 -8.53
C CYS A 55 -18.60 2.56 -9.14
N GLU A 56 -19.55 2.56 -10.08
CA GLU A 56 -20.00 3.75 -10.80
C GLU A 56 -20.76 4.72 -9.90
N SER A 57 -21.52 4.21 -8.93
CA SER A 57 -22.37 5.02 -8.05
C SER A 57 -21.58 5.86 -7.04
N CYS A 58 -20.36 5.46 -6.70
CA CYS A 58 -19.56 6.11 -5.66
C CYS A 58 -18.54 7.13 -6.20
N GLY A 59 -18.45 7.29 -7.53
CA GLY A 59 -17.44 8.12 -8.18
C GLY A 59 -16.02 7.55 -8.05
N GLY A 60 -15.87 6.22 -8.08
CA GLY A 60 -14.55 5.55 -8.04
C GLY A 60 -13.94 5.37 -6.65
N ARG A 61 -14.65 5.69 -5.56
CA ARG A 61 -14.21 5.46 -4.16
C ARG A 61 -14.24 3.99 -3.73
N GLY A 62 -15.02 3.16 -4.40
CA GLY A 62 -15.29 1.77 -4.03
C GLY A 62 -15.20 0.82 -5.22
N HIS A 63 -15.17 -0.48 -4.91
CA HIS A 63 -14.98 -1.56 -5.88
C HIS A 63 -15.97 -2.70 -5.65
N HIS A 64 -16.46 -3.32 -6.72
CA HIS A 64 -17.16 -4.60 -6.67
C HIS A 64 -16.15 -5.73 -6.89
N VAL A 65 -16.01 -6.63 -5.92
CA VAL A 65 -15.07 -7.76 -6.00
C VAL A 65 -15.81 -8.99 -6.52
N SER A 66 -15.27 -9.62 -7.56
CA SER A 66 -15.73 -10.91 -8.07
C SER A 66 -14.68 -11.98 -7.79
N LEU A 67 -15.07 -13.02 -7.04
CA LEU A 67 -14.18 -14.14 -6.71
C LEU A 67 -14.15 -15.21 -7.82
N THR A 68 -15.07 -15.13 -8.78
CA THR A 68 -15.04 -15.93 -9.99
C THR A 68 -14.22 -15.19 -11.04
N LEU A 69 -13.27 -15.89 -11.66
CA LEU A 69 -12.52 -15.43 -12.82
C LEU A 69 -13.51 -15.27 -13.99
N GLY A 70 -14.19 -14.14 -14.05
CA GLY A 70 -14.73 -13.64 -15.30
C GLY A 70 -13.54 -13.31 -16.21
N GLU A 71 -13.69 -13.52 -17.51
CA GLU A 71 -12.69 -13.23 -18.54
C GLU A 71 -12.36 -11.73 -18.53
N GLY A 72 -11.48 -11.33 -17.62
CA GLY A 72 -11.09 -9.94 -17.44
C GLY A 72 -10.22 -9.51 -18.62
N GLU A 73 -10.76 -8.65 -19.47
CA GLU A 73 -9.97 -7.96 -20.50
C GLU A 73 -8.73 -7.31 -19.85
N ARG A 74 -7.56 -7.58 -20.41
CA ARG A 74 -6.28 -6.97 -19.98
C ARG A 74 -6.36 -5.45 -20.12
N LYS A 75 -6.77 -4.75 -19.06
CA LYS A 75 -6.59 -3.29 -18.98
C LYS A 75 -5.09 -3.00 -18.86
N LYS A 76 -4.57 -2.15 -19.76
CA LYS A 76 -3.19 -1.65 -19.68
C LYS A 76 -2.98 -1.02 -18.30
N PRO A 77 -1.86 -1.29 -17.61
CA PRO A 77 -1.60 -0.66 -16.33
C PRO A 77 -1.44 0.85 -16.54
N THR A 78 -2.35 1.65 -15.98
CA THR A 78 -2.04 3.03 -15.62
C THR A 78 -1.08 2.95 -14.42
N GLY A 79 0.19 2.79 -14.73
CA GLY A 79 1.25 2.65 -13.75
C GLY A 79 1.42 3.95 -12.99
N VAL A 80 0.79 4.07 -11.84
CA VAL A 80 1.25 5.00 -10.81
C VAL A 80 2.22 4.22 -9.95
N ASP A 81 3.50 4.61 -9.93
CA ASP A 81 4.51 3.95 -9.10
C ASP A 81 4.11 4.18 -7.63
N PRO A 82 3.84 3.11 -6.84
CA PRO A 82 3.51 3.26 -5.43
C PRO A 82 4.58 4.00 -4.64
N ALA A 83 5.86 3.93 -5.05
CA ALA A 83 6.94 4.70 -4.45
C ALA A 83 6.80 6.20 -4.77
N GLU A 84 6.34 6.54 -5.97
CA GLU A 84 6.06 7.93 -6.36
C GLU A 84 4.82 8.46 -5.63
N VAL A 85 3.75 7.67 -5.48
CA VAL A 85 2.58 8.04 -4.68
C VAL A 85 2.96 8.26 -3.22
N ALA A 86 3.76 7.37 -2.65
CA ALA A 86 4.24 7.48 -1.29
C ALA A 86 5.17 8.71 -1.11
N ALA A 87 6.07 8.97 -2.06
CA ALA A 87 6.93 10.16 -2.05
C ALA A 87 6.11 11.46 -2.19
N ARG A 88 5.12 11.51 -3.08
CA ARG A 88 4.22 12.66 -3.24
C ARG A 88 3.38 12.90 -1.99
N SER A 89 2.94 11.84 -1.32
CA SER A 89 2.19 11.95 -0.06
C SER A 89 3.04 12.46 1.10
N ILE A 90 4.34 12.16 1.12
CA ILE A 90 5.29 12.75 2.08
C ILE A 90 5.50 14.24 1.80
N LEU A 91 5.67 14.62 0.53
CA LEU A 91 5.94 15.99 0.11
C LEU A 91 4.70 16.91 0.18
N SER A 92 3.50 16.35 0.20
CA SER A 92 2.26 17.11 0.40
C SER A 92 1.87 17.28 1.88
N PHE A 93 2.61 16.65 2.80
CA PHE A 93 2.47 16.90 4.23
C PHE A 93 3.35 18.09 4.57
N ASP A 94 2.89 19.30 4.23
CA ASP A 94 3.49 20.52 4.76
C ASP A 94 3.50 20.40 6.29
N PRO A 95 4.66 20.54 6.96
CA PRO A 95 4.66 20.68 8.40
C PRO A 95 3.89 21.99 8.65
N VAL A 96 2.68 21.88 9.20
CA VAL A 96 2.03 23.05 9.79
C VAL A 96 2.97 23.46 10.93
N GLU A 97 3.78 24.48 10.66
CA GLU A 97 4.44 25.26 11.71
C GLU A 97 3.33 25.81 12.61
N GLY A 98 3.38 25.44 13.90
CA GLY A 98 2.41 25.87 14.91
C GLY A 98 2.46 24.99 16.14
#